data_AF-K8A0G4-F1
#
_entry.id   AF-K8A0G4-F1
#
_cell.length_a   1.000
_cell.length_b   1.000
_cell.length_c   1.000
_cell.angle_alpha   90.00
_cell.angle_beta   90.00
_cell.angle_gamma   90.00
#
_symmetry.space_group_name_H-M   'P 1'
#
loop_
_entity.id
_entity.type
_entity.pdbx_description
1 polymer ?
#
loop_
_entity_poly.entity_id
_entity_poly.type
_entity_poly.pdbx_seq_one_letter_code
_entity_poly.pdbx_strand_id
1 'polypeptide(L)'
;MSILFFNDHYFINSTLFHTASTALTTRFYWYSWCKKGYFEGRFSQEVKRHYDNRSQKLRKKSRGRPKVFDREAALDKAMALFWQHGYEATSLAHLVEATGAKAPTLYAEFTNKEGLFRAVLDRYIARFAHQQETLLFCTDKRVDEALHDYLCAVANCFASKETPAGCFMVTTSAALAASSEEIAATLKARHTQREAILLRFLSERQAKNEIAENCNLPALVRFISCLVHGMSVSAREGATPEELIQIVNMTMRLWPQLIQ
;
A
#
# COMPACT_ATOMS: atom_id res chain seq x y z
N MET A 1 -50.92 -45.90 -42.78
CA MET A 1 -49.64 -45.31 -42.35
C MET A 1 -49.97 -44.38 -41.18
N SER A 2 -49.68 -44.85 -39.96
CA SER A 2 -49.61 -44.15 -38.66
C SER A 2 -50.91 -43.49 -38.14
N ILE A 3 -51.76 -44.11 -37.29
CA ILE A 3 -51.64 -44.53 -35.86
C ILE A 3 -51.40 -43.31 -34.95
N LEU A 4 -52.41 -42.71 -34.27
CA LEU A 4 -53.14 -43.13 -33.04
C LEU A 4 -52.20 -43.21 -31.80
N PHE A 5 -52.51 -42.86 -30.54
CA PHE A 5 -53.72 -42.44 -29.82
C PHE A 5 -53.31 -42.08 -28.35
N PHE A 6 -54.10 -41.24 -27.68
CA PHE A 6 -54.66 -41.33 -26.30
C PHE A 6 -53.80 -41.34 -25.00
N ASN A 7 -54.21 -40.42 -24.11
CA ASN A 7 -54.73 -40.57 -22.73
C ASN A 7 -53.90 -41.06 -21.51
N ASP A 8 -54.12 -40.30 -20.42
CA ASP A 8 -54.60 -40.67 -19.08
C ASP A 8 -53.97 -41.79 -18.23
N HIS A 9 -53.81 -41.43 -16.94
CA HIS A 9 -54.05 -42.19 -15.71
C HIS A 9 -53.28 -43.51 -15.40
N TYR A 10 -52.65 -43.49 -14.21
CA TYR A 10 -52.57 -44.56 -13.18
C TYR A 10 -52.13 -45.99 -13.58
N PHE A 11 -51.11 -46.52 -12.90
CA PHE A 11 -51.09 -47.79 -12.09
C PHE A 11 -49.60 -48.12 -11.75
N ILE A 12 -49.19 -48.10 -10.47
CA ILE A 12 -49.12 -49.23 -9.52
C ILE A 12 -48.26 -50.41 -10.07
N ASN A 13 -47.03 -50.64 -9.59
CA ASN A 13 -46.71 -51.42 -8.38
C ASN A 13 -45.21 -51.78 -8.28
N SER A 14 -44.79 -51.93 -7.02
CA SER A 14 -43.71 -52.78 -6.51
C SER A 14 -42.24 -52.40 -6.73
N THR A 15 -41.57 -52.33 -5.57
CA THR A 15 -40.19 -52.75 -5.29
C THR A 15 -39.02 -51.85 -5.70
N LEU A 16 -38.52 -51.19 -4.65
CA LEU A 16 -37.11 -51.08 -4.27
C LEU A 16 -36.25 -49.98 -4.94
N PHE A 17 -35.40 -49.46 -4.07
CA PHE A 17 -34.17 -48.70 -4.31
C PHE A 17 -34.24 -47.16 -4.37
N HIS A 18 -33.80 -46.63 -3.23
CA HIS A 18 -32.80 -45.58 -3.08
C HIS A 18 -33.16 -44.10 -3.28
N THR A 19 -33.02 -43.42 -2.13
CA THR A 19 -32.37 -42.11 -1.90
C THR A 19 -33.18 -40.85 -2.15
N ALA A 20 -33.65 -40.34 -1.01
CA ALA A 20 -34.16 -39.00 -0.78
C ALA A 20 -33.09 -37.90 -1.01
N SER A 21 -33.50 -36.81 -1.65
CA SER A 21 -32.92 -35.48 -1.40
C SER A 21 -33.96 -34.41 -1.73
N THR A 22 -34.99 -34.30 -0.88
CA THR A 22 -35.92 -33.18 -0.84
C THR A 22 -36.70 -33.28 0.46
N ALA A 23 -36.36 -32.48 1.47
CA ALA A 23 -37.28 -32.05 2.54
C ALA A 23 -36.56 -31.14 3.54
N LEU A 24 -36.35 -29.88 3.13
CA LEU A 24 -36.08 -28.76 4.05
C LEU A 24 -37.37 -28.25 4.73
N THR A 25 -38.46 -29.02 4.70
CA THR A 25 -39.79 -28.60 5.18
C THR A 25 -40.40 -29.55 6.21
N THR A 26 -39.58 -30.23 7.01
CA THR A 26 -40.06 -31.02 8.17
C THR A 26 -39.31 -30.69 9.46
N ARG A 27 -38.79 -29.45 9.59
CA ARG A 27 -38.09 -28.99 10.80
C ARG A 27 -38.99 -28.32 11.85
N PHE A 28 -40.27 -28.11 11.54
CA PHE A 28 -41.19 -27.40 12.43
C PHE A 28 -42.18 -28.26 13.23
N TYR A 29 -42.28 -29.57 12.97
CA TYR A 29 -43.18 -30.45 13.75
C TYR A 29 -42.47 -31.33 14.80
N TRP A 30 -41.15 -31.44 14.78
CA TRP A 30 -40.42 -32.28 15.74
C TRP A 30 -40.34 -31.66 17.15
N TYR A 31 -40.39 -30.32 17.25
CA TYR A 31 -40.26 -29.62 18.53
C TYR A 31 -41.51 -29.65 19.42
N SER A 32 -42.67 -30.05 18.87
CA SER A 32 -43.93 -30.15 19.64
C SER A 32 -44.17 -31.55 20.24
N TRP A 33 -43.49 -32.59 19.74
CA TRP A 33 -43.76 -33.97 20.14
C TRP A 33 -42.88 -34.52 21.27
N CYS A 34 -41.86 -33.78 21.72
CA CYS A 34 -40.98 -34.19 22.82
C CYS A 34 -41.51 -33.82 24.23
N LYS A 35 -42.71 -33.21 24.33
CA LYS A 35 -43.29 -32.76 25.62
C LYS A 35 -44.24 -33.76 26.30
N LYS A 36 -44.45 -34.96 25.74
CA LYS A 36 -45.19 -36.05 26.39
C LYS A 36 -44.25 -37.22 26.62
N GLY A 37 -43.64 -37.26 27.81
CA GLY A 37 -42.61 -38.21 28.19
C GLY A 37 -43.05 -39.67 28.13
N TYR A 38 -42.65 -40.35 27.06
CA TYR A 38 -42.61 -41.82 26.97
C TYR A 38 -41.41 -42.21 26.10
N PHE A 39 -40.28 -42.52 26.73
CA PHE A 39 -39.46 -43.72 26.47
C PHE A 39 -38.18 -43.64 27.30
N GLU A 40 -38.10 -44.54 28.27
CA GLU A 40 -36.96 -44.81 29.14
C GLU A 40 -36.01 -45.82 28.47
N GLY A 41 -34.71 -45.70 28.71
CA GLY A 41 -33.79 -46.84 28.64
C GLY A 41 -32.72 -46.83 27.53
N ARG A 42 -31.47 -46.60 27.96
CA ARG A 42 -30.20 -47.11 27.39
C ARG A 42 -29.73 -46.76 25.96
N PHE A 43 -30.45 -46.00 25.14
CA PHE A 43 -29.90 -45.58 23.82
C PHE A 43 -29.27 -44.17 23.81
N SER A 44 -29.15 -43.52 24.97
CA SER A 44 -28.78 -42.11 25.07
C SER A 44 -27.27 -41.85 25.21
N GLN A 45 -26.50 -42.74 25.86
CA GLN A 45 -25.09 -42.44 26.16
C GLN A 45 -24.16 -42.68 24.96
N GLU A 46 -24.47 -43.67 24.11
CA GLU A 46 -23.63 -44.04 22.97
C GLU A 46 -23.78 -43.08 21.81
N VAL A 47 -25.00 -42.59 21.56
CA VAL A 47 -25.29 -41.51 20.61
C VAL A 47 -24.65 -40.19 21.07
N LYS A 48 -24.68 -39.89 22.37
CA LYS A 48 -24.05 -38.68 22.94
C LYS A 48 -22.52 -38.72 22.82
N ARG A 49 -21.89 -39.87 23.11
CA ARG A 49 -20.45 -40.09 22.87
C ARG A 49 -20.06 -39.98 21.40
N HIS A 50 -20.90 -40.50 20.50
CA HIS A 50 -20.65 -40.41 19.06
C HIS A 50 -20.79 -38.96 18.55
N TYR A 51 -21.73 -38.18 19.11
CA TYR A 51 -21.89 -36.76 18.82
C TYR A 51 -20.70 -35.95 19.37
N ASP A 52 -20.32 -36.16 20.64
CA ASP A 52 -19.22 -35.46 21.32
C ASP A 52 -17.86 -35.71 20.65
N ASN A 53 -17.57 -36.97 20.25
CA ASN A 53 -16.37 -37.31 19.48
C ASN A 53 -16.39 -36.69 18.08
N ARG A 54 -17.56 -36.55 17.43
CA ARG A 54 -17.67 -35.90 16.11
C ARG A 54 -17.46 -34.38 16.23
N SER A 55 -17.97 -33.75 17.28
CA SER A 55 -17.73 -32.33 17.58
C SER A 55 -16.28 -32.05 18.01
N GLN A 56 -15.61 -32.96 18.71
CA GLN A 56 -14.17 -32.83 19.00
C GLN A 56 -13.30 -33.09 17.76
N LYS A 57 -13.67 -34.05 16.89
CA LYS A 57 -12.95 -34.37 15.64
C LYS A 57 -13.16 -33.31 14.54
N LEU A 58 -14.23 -32.52 14.61
CA LEU A 58 -14.48 -31.32 13.79
C LEU A 58 -13.89 -30.03 14.38
N ARG A 59 -13.35 -30.04 15.61
CA ARG A 59 -12.37 -29.04 16.09
C ARG A 59 -10.95 -29.29 15.54
N LYS A 60 -10.84 -30.08 14.46
CA LYS A 60 -9.68 -30.03 13.56
C LYS A 60 -9.56 -28.59 13.09
N LYS A 61 -8.57 -27.87 13.64
CA LYS A 61 -8.09 -26.53 13.25
C LYS A 61 -8.76 -26.09 11.95
N SER A 62 -9.90 -25.39 12.06
CA SER A 62 -10.37 -24.62 10.91
C SER A 62 -9.21 -23.69 10.62
N ARG A 63 -8.52 -23.92 9.50
CA ARG A 63 -7.52 -22.98 9.00
C ARG A 63 -8.31 -21.68 8.91
N GLY A 64 -8.06 -20.78 9.86
CA GLY A 64 -8.73 -19.49 9.90
C GLY A 64 -8.65 -18.89 8.50
N ARG A 65 -9.69 -18.16 8.09
CA ARG A 65 -9.74 -17.41 6.83
C ARG A 65 -8.30 -17.02 6.45
N PRO A 66 -7.77 -17.46 5.29
CA PRO A 66 -6.38 -17.19 4.93
C PRO A 66 -6.10 -15.72 5.19
N LYS A 67 -5.00 -15.38 5.90
CA LYS A 67 -4.58 -13.99 6.03
C LYS A 67 -4.57 -13.42 4.63
N VAL A 68 -5.56 -12.59 4.31
CA VAL A 68 -5.65 -11.94 3.02
C VAL A 68 -4.42 -11.05 2.96
N PHE A 69 -3.62 -11.23 1.93
CA PHE A 69 -2.45 -10.40 1.71
C PHE A 69 -2.94 -8.95 1.58
N ASP A 70 -2.48 -8.09 2.48
CA ASP A 70 -2.74 -6.65 2.42
C ASP A 70 -1.57 -6.00 1.69
N ARG A 71 -1.83 -5.62 0.44
CA ARG A 71 -0.86 -5.03 -0.45
C ARG A 71 -0.27 -3.74 0.11
N GLU A 72 -1.13 -2.85 0.59
CA GLU A 72 -0.70 -1.51 1.00
C GLU A 72 0.10 -1.57 2.31
N ALA A 73 -0.34 -2.42 3.25
CA ALA A 73 0.43 -2.69 4.45
C ALA A 73 1.79 -3.35 4.16
N ALA A 74 1.86 -4.24 3.15
CA ALA A 74 3.13 -4.82 2.72
C ALA A 74 4.06 -3.77 2.11
N LEU A 75 3.54 -2.86 1.29
CA LEU A 75 4.31 -1.75 0.71
C LEU A 75 4.84 -0.78 1.77
N ASP A 76 4.03 -0.41 2.78
CA ASP A 76 4.49 0.47 3.87
C ASP A 76 5.68 -0.13 4.63
N LYS A 77 5.61 -1.44 4.91
CA LYS A 77 6.69 -2.13 5.63
C LYS A 77 7.93 -2.33 4.76
N ALA A 78 7.74 -2.66 3.48
CA ALA A 78 8.85 -2.74 2.54
C ALA A 78 9.54 -1.38 2.35
N MET A 79 8.76 -0.30 2.28
CA MET A 79 9.26 1.08 2.22
C MET A 79 10.14 1.39 3.42
N ALA A 80 9.67 1.10 4.65
CA ALA A 80 10.46 1.34 5.85
C ALA A 80 11.81 0.59 5.83
N LEU A 81 11.81 -0.68 5.43
CA LEU A 81 13.04 -1.47 5.31
C LEU A 81 14.01 -0.90 4.27
N PHE A 82 13.52 -0.64 3.05
CA PHE A 82 14.36 -0.08 1.99
C PHE A 82 14.91 1.29 2.35
N TRP A 83 14.16 2.10 3.11
CA TRP A 83 14.58 3.44 3.52
C TRP A 83 15.67 3.40 4.59
N GLN A 84 15.58 2.44 5.53
CA GLN A 84 16.56 2.26 6.59
C GLN A 84 17.84 1.61 6.08
N HIS A 85 17.73 0.53 5.32
CA HIS A 85 18.86 -0.33 4.96
C HIS A 85 19.33 -0.14 3.51
N GLY A 86 18.55 0.55 2.68
CA GLY A 86 18.79 0.63 1.24
C GLY A 86 18.26 -0.59 0.49
N TYR A 87 18.27 -0.49 -0.84
CA TYR A 87 17.80 -1.55 -1.73
C TYR A 87 18.63 -2.83 -1.55
N GLU A 88 19.96 -2.75 -1.60
CA GLU A 88 20.84 -3.92 -1.63
C GLU A 88 20.83 -4.72 -0.33
N ALA A 89 20.99 -4.05 0.81
CA ALA A 89 21.04 -4.73 2.12
C ALA A 89 19.69 -5.32 2.55
N THR A 90 18.60 -5.00 1.85
CA THR A 90 17.27 -5.56 2.12
C THR A 90 17.07 -6.87 1.34
N SER A 91 17.25 -8.01 2.00
CA SER A 91 17.02 -9.32 1.39
C SER A 91 15.54 -9.67 1.24
N LEU A 92 15.20 -10.62 0.36
CA LEU A 92 13.83 -11.14 0.29
C LEU A 92 13.37 -11.76 1.63
N ALA A 93 14.29 -12.34 2.39
CA ALA A 93 13.98 -12.89 3.71
C ALA A 93 13.52 -11.77 4.68
N HIS A 94 14.24 -10.64 4.72
CA HIS A 94 13.83 -9.47 5.51
C HIS A 94 12.45 -8.96 5.07
N LEU A 95 12.18 -8.91 3.77
CA LEU A 95 10.88 -8.49 3.24
C LEU A 95 9.74 -9.44 3.63
N VAL A 96 9.96 -10.75 3.54
CA VAL A 96 9.00 -11.77 3.99
C VAL A 96 8.72 -11.63 5.48
N GLU A 97 9.76 -11.46 6.29
CA GLU A 97 9.65 -11.30 7.73
C GLU A 97 8.87 -10.04 8.11
N ALA A 98 9.24 -8.89 7.56
CA ALA A 98 8.58 -7.64 7.88
C ALA A 98 7.12 -7.63 7.39
N THR A 99 6.90 -7.95 6.12
CA THR A 99 5.54 -7.91 5.53
C THR A 99 4.63 -8.98 6.14
N GLY A 100 5.19 -10.12 6.56
CA GLY A 100 4.44 -11.30 6.99
C GLY A 100 3.83 -12.08 5.80
N ALA A 101 4.13 -11.66 4.58
CA ALA A 101 3.73 -12.34 3.34
C ALA A 101 4.72 -13.45 3.01
N LYS A 102 4.26 -14.50 2.32
CA LYS A 102 5.17 -15.55 1.84
C LYS A 102 5.89 -15.06 0.58
N ALA A 103 7.12 -15.52 0.36
CA ALA A 103 7.90 -15.18 -0.84
C ALA A 103 7.13 -15.39 -2.17
N PRO A 104 6.40 -16.51 -2.39
CA PRO A 104 5.62 -16.67 -3.62
C PRO A 104 4.50 -15.64 -3.78
N THR A 105 3.91 -15.16 -2.68
CA THR A 105 2.87 -14.12 -2.71
C THR A 105 3.47 -12.78 -3.13
N LEU A 106 4.63 -12.41 -2.56
CA LEU A 106 5.33 -11.19 -2.96
C LEU A 106 5.77 -11.23 -4.43
N TYR A 107 6.29 -12.36 -4.91
CA TYR A 107 6.67 -12.49 -6.32
C TYR A 107 5.47 -12.52 -7.27
N ALA A 108 4.35 -13.14 -6.90
CA ALA A 108 3.15 -13.10 -7.72
C ALA A 108 2.60 -11.68 -7.86
N GLU A 109 2.69 -10.88 -6.79
CA GLU A 109 2.15 -9.52 -6.75
C GLU A 109 3.07 -8.47 -7.39
N PHE A 110 4.38 -8.60 -7.18
CA PHE A 110 5.36 -7.58 -7.55
C PHE A 110 6.38 -8.05 -8.59
N THR A 111 6.23 -9.27 -9.12
CA THR A 111 7.12 -9.94 -10.06
C THR A 111 8.49 -10.29 -9.49
N ASN A 112 9.23 -9.30 -8.99
CA ASN A 112 10.56 -9.45 -8.38
C ASN A 112 10.81 -8.36 -7.31
N LYS A 113 11.99 -8.37 -6.67
CA LYS A 113 12.39 -7.37 -5.66
C LYS A 113 12.41 -5.95 -6.24
N GLU A 114 12.78 -5.81 -7.50
CA GLU A 114 12.80 -4.54 -8.21
C GLU A 114 11.39 -4.00 -8.48
N GLY A 115 10.45 -4.83 -8.93
CA GLY A 115 9.06 -4.45 -9.12
C GLY A 115 8.41 -4.05 -7.79
N LEU A 116 8.79 -4.70 -6.69
CA LEU A 116 8.41 -4.26 -5.35
C LEU A 116 9.00 -2.89 -5.00
N PHE A 117 10.29 -2.66 -5.31
CA PHE A 117 10.92 -1.36 -5.06
C PHE A 117 10.27 -0.23 -5.87
N ARG A 118 9.92 -0.47 -7.13
CA ARG A 118 9.15 0.49 -7.95
C ARG A 118 7.80 0.82 -7.34
N ALA A 119 7.05 -0.21 -6.93
CA ALA A 119 5.76 -0.02 -6.27
C ALA A 119 5.89 0.76 -4.94
N VAL A 120 6.99 0.55 -4.20
CA VAL A 120 7.34 1.31 -3.01
C VAL A 120 7.64 2.79 -3.35
N LEU A 121 8.41 3.05 -4.39
CA LEU A 121 8.68 4.42 -4.86
C LEU A 121 7.38 5.15 -5.24
N ASP A 122 6.50 4.47 -5.97
CA ASP A 122 5.21 5.04 -6.39
C ASP A 122 4.34 5.39 -5.19
N ARG A 123 4.30 4.49 -4.19
CA ARG A 123 3.60 4.73 -2.93
C ARG A 123 4.21 5.90 -2.14
N TYR A 124 5.53 5.99 -2.06
CA TYR A 124 6.22 7.12 -1.43
C TYR A 124 5.84 8.45 -2.09
N ILE A 125 5.86 8.51 -3.42
CA ILE A 125 5.52 9.72 -4.18
C ILE A 125 4.06 10.12 -3.93
N ALA A 126 3.13 9.17 -4.02
CA ALA A 126 1.71 9.43 -3.80
C ALA A 126 1.41 9.91 -2.38
N ARG A 127 2.13 9.39 -1.38
CA ARG A 127 1.86 9.68 0.04
C ARG A 127 2.52 10.98 0.51
N PHE A 128 3.75 11.26 0.10
CA PHE A 128 4.54 12.37 0.66
C PHE A 128 4.81 13.46 -0.37
N ALA A 129 5.45 13.11 -1.49
CA ALA A 129 5.92 14.10 -2.45
C ALA A 129 4.77 14.89 -3.10
N HIS A 130 3.70 14.21 -3.52
CA HIS A 130 2.59 14.86 -4.19
C HIS A 130 1.87 15.88 -3.29
N GLN A 131 1.72 15.56 -1.99
CA GLN A 131 1.09 16.46 -1.03
C GLN A 131 1.90 17.76 -0.89
N GLN A 132 3.23 17.66 -0.82
CA GLN A 132 4.12 18.82 -0.76
C GLN A 132 4.08 19.64 -2.03
N GLU A 133 4.16 18.99 -3.20
CA GLU A 133 4.14 19.64 -4.51
C GLU A 133 2.86 20.45 -4.75
N THR A 134 1.73 20.06 -4.15
CA THR A 134 0.48 20.85 -4.27
C THR A 134 0.61 22.27 -3.71
N LEU A 135 1.49 22.48 -2.72
CA LEU A 135 1.72 23.80 -2.11
C LEU A 135 2.31 24.81 -3.11
N LEU A 136 3.08 24.34 -4.09
CA LEU A 136 3.67 25.20 -5.14
C LEU A 136 2.60 25.85 -6.02
N PHE A 137 1.49 25.15 -6.25
CA PHE A 137 0.43 25.58 -7.16
C PHE A 137 -0.74 26.28 -6.45
N CYS A 138 -0.55 26.72 -5.21
CA CYS A 138 -1.53 27.56 -4.52
C CYS A 138 -1.64 28.93 -5.22
N THR A 139 -2.80 29.22 -5.78
CA THR A 139 -3.03 30.41 -6.63
C THR A 139 -3.05 31.71 -5.85
N ASP A 140 -3.36 31.65 -4.56
CA ASP A 140 -3.57 32.83 -3.71
C ASP A 140 -2.27 33.33 -3.06
N LYS A 141 -1.15 32.66 -3.36
CA LYS A 141 0.18 32.95 -2.81
C LYS A 141 1.12 33.46 -3.88
N ARG A 142 2.02 34.35 -3.48
CA ARG A 142 3.17 34.75 -4.29
C ARG A 142 4.18 33.61 -4.40
N VAL A 143 5.07 33.70 -5.38
CA VAL A 143 6.10 32.68 -5.68
C VAL A 143 6.99 32.39 -4.46
N ASP A 144 7.36 33.42 -3.70
CA ASP A 144 8.19 33.32 -2.50
C ASP A 144 7.47 32.60 -1.37
N GLU A 145 6.20 32.93 -1.13
CA GLU A 145 5.37 32.28 -0.11
C GLU A 145 5.10 30.80 -0.44
N ALA A 146 4.73 30.52 -1.70
CA ALA A 146 4.47 29.15 -2.16
C ALA A 146 5.73 28.28 -2.09
N LEU A 147 6.90 28.83 -2.46
CA LEU A 147 8.17 28.11 -2.36
C LEU A 147 8.58 27.89 -0.90
N HIS A 148 8.44 28.90 -0.05
CA HIS A 148 8.72 28.79 1.38
C HIS A 148 7.90 27.65 2.01
N ASP A 149 6.59 27.63 1.76
CA ASP A 149 5.70 26.62 2.34
C ASP A 149 6.02 25.21 1.84
N TYR A 150 6.32 25.06 0.54
CA TYR A 150 6.81 23.81 -0.01
C TYR A 150 8.09 23.33 0.69
N LEU A 151 9.10 24.22 0.81
CA LEU A 151 10.38 23.86 1.42
C LEU A 151 10.25 23.55 2.92
N CYS A 152 9.40 24.27 3.66
CA CYS A 152 9.10 23.97 5.06
C CYS A 152 8.37 22.64 5.22
N ALA A 153 7.40 22.33 4.35
CA ALA A 153 6.71 21.03 4.38
C ALA A 153 7.67 19.87 4.09
N VAL A 154 8.61 20.08 3.16
CA VAL A 154 9.69 19.13 2.86
C VAL A 154 10.61 18.94 4.07
N ALA A 155 11.07 20.03 4.69
CA ALA A 155 11.94 19.99 5.87
C ALA A 155 11.29 19.22 7.04
N ASN A 156 10.04 19.54 7.37
CA ASN A 156 9.28 18.86 8.42
C ASN A 156 9.09 17.37 8.14
N CYS A 157 8.82 17.00 6.88
CA CYS A 157 8.69 15.61 6.48
C CYS A 157 10.00 14.85 6.66
N PHE A 158 11.15 15.44 6.31
CA PHE A 158 12.44 14.77 6.43
C PHE A 158 12.88 14.54 7.86
N ALA A 159 12.52 15.43 8.78
CA ALA A 159 12.83 15.32 10.20
C ALA A 159 11.70 14.70 11.04
N SER A 160 10.63 14.20 10.40
CA SER A 160 9.52 13.54 11.09
C SER A 160 9.99 12.29 11.83
N LYS A 161 9.41 12.04 13.01
CA LYS A 161 9.63 10.82 13.78
C LYS A 161 8.75 9.65 13.34
N GLU A 162 7.78 9.89 12.45
CA GLU A 162 6.86 8.86 11.95
C GLU A 162 7.48 8.00 10.86
N THR A 163 8.51 8.51 10.18
CA THR A 163 9.22 7.84 9.09
C THR A 163 10.72 7.88 9.35
N PRO A 164 11.51 6.99 8.71
CA PRO A 164 12.96 7.16 8.68
C PRO A 164 13.34 8.54 8.12
N ALA A 165 14.40 9.14 8.65
CA ALA A 165 14.78 10.50 8.30
C ALA A 165 15.25 10.66 6.84
N GLY A 166 15.05 11.86 6.29
CA GLY A 166 15.43 12.26 4.94
C GLY A 166 14.37 11.95 3.87
N CYS A 167 14.76 12.03 2.59
CA CYS A 167 13.91 11.69 1.44
C CYS A 167 14.22 10.29 0.97
N PHE A 168 13.25 9.37 0.96
CA PHE A 168 13.45 7.99 0.50
C PHE A 168 14.27 7.92 -0.80
N MET A 169 13.86 8.64 -1.84
CA MET A 169 14.55 8.66 -3.14
C MET A 169 16.02 9.08 -3.05
N VAL A 170 16.33 10.17 -2.32
CA VAL A 170 17.70 10.69 -2.18
C VAL A 170 18.56 9.70 -1.40
N THR A 171 18.02 9.16 -0.31
CA THR A 171 18.73 8.21 0.55
C THR A 171 19.04 6.91 -0.16
N THR A 172 18.12 6.41 -1.00
CA THR A 172 18.34 5.21 -1.80
C THR A 172 19.34 5.46 -2.93
N SER A 173 19.30 6.62 -3.58
CA SER A 173 20.24 6.98 -4.65
C SER A 173 21.69 6.99 -4.18
N ALA A 174 21.96 7.53 -2.99
CA ALA A 174 23.31 7.57 -2.42
C ALA A 174 23.86 6.16 -2.08
N ALA A 175 22.98 5.22 -1.72
CA ALA A 175 23.35 3.85 -1.36
C ALA A 175 23.56 2.93 -2.59
N LEU A 176 23.14 3.33 -3.79
CA LEU A 176 23.12 2.51 -5.01
C LEU A 176 24.45 2.51 -5.79
N ALA A 177 25.57 2.70 -5.11
CA ALA A 177 26.86 2.99 -5.74
C ALA A 177 27.50 1.87 -6.58
N ALA A 178 26.86 0.71 -6.88
CA ALA A 178 27.59 -0.36 -7.59
C ALA A 178 26.85 -1.44 -8.41
N SER A 179 25.51 -1.63 -8.37
CA SER A 179 24.97 -2.95 -8.74
C SER A 179 23.67 -3.05 -9.56
N SER A 180 22.89 -1.98 -9.75
CA SER A 180 21.65 -2.05 -10.56
C SER A 180 21.42 -0.80 -11.41
N GLU A 181 21.69 -0.91 -12.71
CA GLU A 181 21.45 0.15 -13.70
C GLU A 181 19.95 0.51 -13.79
N GLU A 182 19.07 -0.48 -13.65
CA GLU A 182 17.62 -0.31 -13.83
C GLU A 182 16.97 0.48 -12.66
N ILE A 183 17.41 0.23 -11.42
CA ILE A 183 17.01 1.01 -10.25
C ILE A 183 17.58 2.43 -10.33
N ALA A 184 18.84 2.58 -10.73
CA ALA A 184 19.46 3.88 -10.93
C ALA A 184 18.71 4.70 -12.02
N ALA A 185 18.32 4.06 -13.12
CA ALA A 185 17.51 4.66 -14.17
C ALA A 185 16.12 5.08 -13.65
N THR A 186 15.49 4.23 -12.83
CA THR A 186 14.19 4.54 -12.19
C THR A 186 14.30 5.78 -11.30
N LEU A 187 15.30 5.83 -10.41
CA LEU A 187 15.49 6.98 -9.52
C LEU A 187 15.83 8.26 -10.30
N LYS A 188 16.68 8.15 -11.33
CA LYS A 188 16.97 9.27 -12.24
C LYS A 188 15.71 9.81 -12.89
N ALA A 189 14.85 8.93 -13.42
CA ALA A 189 13.58 9.33 -14.01
C ALA A 189 12.67 10.03 -12.99
N ARG A 190 12.61 9.55 -11.74
CA ARG A 190 11.85 10.22 -10.67
C ARG A 190 12.42 11.59 -10.28
N HIS A 191 13.73 11.73 -10.20
CA HIS A 191 14.38 13.03 -9.99
C HIS A 191 14.07 14.00 -11.14
N THR A 192 14.16 13.55 -12.40
CA THR A 192 13.79 14.36 -13.57
C THR A 192 12.32 14.78 -13.54
N GLN A 193 11.41 13.88 -13.14
CA GLN A 193 9.99 14.21 -13.00
C GLN A 193 9.76 15.34 -11.97
N ARG A 194 10.43 15.29 -10.81
CA ARG A 194 10.33 16.34 -9.79
C ARG A 194 10.90 17.67 -10.28
N GLU A 195 12.02 17.64 -10.99
CA GLU A 195 12.59 18.85 -11.60
C GLU A 195 11.63 19.46 -12.64
N ALA A 196 10.92 18.65 -13.41
CA ALA A 196 9.91 19.12 -14.35
C ALA A 196 8.73 19.82 -13.65
N ILE A 197 8.33 19.35 -12.46
CA ILE A 197 7.27 19.99 -11.65
C ILE A 197 7.72 21.36 -11.14
N LEU A 198 8.96 21.46 -10.61
CA LEU A 198 9.55 22.74 -10.20
C LEU A 198 9.70 23.69 -11.38
N LEU A 199 10.16 23.20 -12.53
CA LEU A 199 10.28 24.00 -13.74
C LEU A 199 8.92 24.55 -14.18
N ARG A 200 7.88 23.70 -14.20
CA ARG A 200 6.52 24.14 -14.52
C ARG A 200 6.05 25.25 -13.58
N PHE A 201 6.21 25.05 -12.27
CA PHE A 201 5.87 26.05 -11.27
C PHE A 201 6.58 27.39 -11.54
N LEU A 202 7.90 27.39 -11.73
CA LEU A 202 8.66 28.61 -11.96
C LEU A 202 8.30 29.28 -13.30
N SER A 203 8.07 28.50 -14.37
CA SER A 203 7.63 29.03 -15.66
C SER A 203 6.27 29.71 -15.58
N GLU A 204 5.32 29.13 -14.84
CA GLU A 204 4.00 29.75 -14.61
C GLU A 204 4.11 31.07 -13.84
N ARG A 205 5.07 31.17 -12.91
CA ARG A 205 5.32 32.38 -12.11
C ARG A 205 6.07 33.45 -12.89
N GLN A 206 7.01 33.05 -13.77
CA GLN A 206 7.67 33.95 -14.71
C GLN A 206 6.66 34.56 -15.68
N ALA A 207 5.71 33.78 -16.21
CA ALA A 207 4.63 34.28 -17.06
C ALA A 207 3.70 35.28 -16.35
N LYS A 208 3.68 35.30 -15.01
CA LYS A 208 2.96 36.28 -14.18
C LYS A 208 3.82 37.48 -13.76
N ASN A 209 5.04 37.59 -14.28
CA ASN A 209 6.02 38.61 -13.92
C ASN A 209 6.45 38.58 -12.43
N GLU A 210 6.31 37.43 -11.76
CA GLU A 210 6.81 37.25 -10.39
C GLU A 210 8.31 36.90 -10.36
N ILE A 211 8.86 36.47 -11.51
CA ILE A 211 10.28 36.15 -11.74
C ILE A 211 10.70 36.91 -13.01
N ALA A 212 11.93 37.43 -13.04
CA ALA A 212 12.44 38.16 -14.20
C ALA A 212 12.49 37.27 -15.47
N GLU A 213 12.20 37.85 -16.63
CA GLU A 213 12.15 37.12 -17.92
C GLU A 213 13.49 36.48 -18.31
N ASN A 214 14.61 37.10 -17.92
CA ASN A 214 15.98 36.65 -18.16
C ASN A 214 16.48 35.64 -17.12
N CYS A 215 15.70 35.33 -16.08
CA CYS A 215 16.10 34.40 -15.03
C CYS A 215 16.30 32.99 -15.63
N ASN A 216 17.42 32.35 -15.29
CA ASN A 216 17.74 30.99 -15.73
C ASN A 216 16.96 29.95 -14.90
N LEU A 217 15.71 29.68 -15.27
CA LEU A 217 14.85 28.74 -14.55
C LEU A 217 15.47 27.34 -14.40
N PRO A 218 16.11 26.73 -15.42
CA PRO A 218 16.78 25.44 -15.24
C PRO A 218 17.89 25.45 -14.18
N ALA A 219 18.65 26.55 -14.06
CA ALA A 219 19.65 26.68 -12.99
C ALA A 219 18.98 26.82 -11.62
N LEU A 220 17.89 27.58 -11.53
CA LEU A 220 17.13 27.76 -10.29
C LEU A 220 16.49 26.44 -9.80
N VAL A 221 15.95 25.63 -10.72
CA VAL A 221 15.45 24.28 -10.41
C VAL A 221 16.56 23.40 -9.83
N ARG A 222 17.75 23.40 -10.44
CA ARG A 222 18.90 22.62 -9.94
C ARG A 222 19.35 23.08 -8.56
N PHE A 223 19.35 24.40 -8.31
CA PHE A 223 19.64 24.96 -7.00
C PHE A 223 18.63 24.48 -5.94
N ILE A 224 17.33 24.58 -6.22
CA ILE A 224 16.27 24.11 -5.31
C ILE A 224 16.37 22.59 -5.07
N SER A 225 16.61 21.80 -6.13
CA SER A 225 16.84 20.35 -6.02
C SER A 225 18.04 20.02 -5.13
N CYS A 226 19.14 20.77 -5.28
CA CYS A 226 20.34 20.61 -4.46
C CYS A 226 20.05 20.92 -2.98
N LEU A 227 19.31 21.99 -2.71
CA LEU A 227 18.87 22.36 -1.36
C LEU A 227 18.06 21.23 -0.70
N VAL A 228 17.06 20.70 -1.42
CA VAL A 228 16.23 19.58 -0.94
C VAL A 228 17.09 18.33 -0.68
N HIS A 229 18.09 18.06 -1.52
CA HIS A 229 19.01 16.95 -1.29
C HIS A 229 19.87 17.18 -0.04
N GLY A 230 20.40 18.39 0.14
CA GLY A 230 21.15 18.78 1.34
C GLY A 230 20.33 18.59 2.61
N MET A 231 19.10 19.12 2.65
CA MET A 231 18.19 18.94 3.79
C MET A 231 17.92 17.47 4.08
N SER A 232 17.74 16.64 3.04
CA SER A 232 17.56 15.20 3.21
C SER A 232 18.77 14.52 3.86
N VAL A 233 19.99 14.92 3.51
CA VAL A 233 21.21 14.36 4.09
C VAL A 233 21.37 14.84 5.53
N SER A 234 21.22 16.14 5.79
CA SER A 234 21.30 16.70 7.15
C SER A 234 20.27 16.06 8.09
N ALA A 235 19.04 15.80 7.62
CA ALA A 235 18.04 15.09 8.42
C ALA A 235 18.50 13.68 8.85
N ARG A 236 19.18 12.94 7.96
CA ARG A 236 19.76 11.63 8.31
C ARG A 236 20.90 11.72 9.32
N GLU A 237 21.65 12.80 9.27
CA GLU A 237 22.74 13.10 10.21
C GLU A 237 22.22 13.58 11.58
N GLY A 238 20.90 13.73 11.72
CA GLY A 238 20.24 14.06 12.99
C GLY A 238 19.78 15.51 13.11
N ALA A 239 19.81 16.29 12.03
CA ALA A 239 19.28 17.65 12.04
C ALA A 239 17.79 17.67 12.42
N THR A 240 17.47 18.58 13.33
CA THR A 240 16.11 18.83 13.83
C THR A 240 15.27 19.57 12.79
N PRO A 241 13.92 19.50 12.88
CA PRO A 241 13.04 20.31 12.02
C PRO A 241 13.40 21.80 12.06
N GLU A 242 13.75 22.33 13.23
CA GLU A 242 14.12 23.72 13.43
C GLU A 242 15.40 24.09 12.66
N GLU A 243 16.42 23.23 12.70
CA GLU A 243 17.67 23.43 11.95
C GLU A 243 17.44 23.38 10.43
N LEU A 244 16.59 22.47 9.94
CA LEU A 244 16.24 22.42 8.52
C LEU A 244 15.42 23.64 8.09
N ILE A 245 14.50 24.12 8.92
CA ILE A 245 13.76 25.36 8.67
C ILE A 245 14.70 26.58 8.62
N GLN A 246 15.77 26.61 9.41
CA GLN A 246 16.78 27.67 9.31
C GLN A 246 17.48 27.68 7.94
N ILE A 247 17.73 26.51 7.36
CA ILE A 247 18.25 26.39 5.98
C ILE A 247 17.27 27.02 4.99
N VAL A 248 15.97 26.69 5.11
CA VAL A 248 14.92 27.29 4.26
C VAL A 248 14.89 28.81 4.41
N ASN A 249 14.90 29.33 5.63
CA ASN A 249 14.89 30.77 5.91
C ASN A 249 16.12 31.49 5.34
N MET A 250 17.31 30.86 5.40
CA MET A 250 18.51 31.37 4.74
C MET A 250 18.34 31.44 3.22
N THR A 251 17.79 30.39 2.60
CA THR A 251 17.50 30.40 1.15
C THR A 251 16.51 31.49 0.78
N MET A 252 15.43 31.67 1.54
CA MET A 252 14.41 32.67 1.22
C MET A 252 14.92 34.10 1.35
N ARG A 253 15.95 34.36 2.17
CA ARG A 253 16.65 35.65 2.19
C ARG A 253 17.43 35.94 0.91
N LEU A 254 17.92 34.91 0.24
CA LEU A 254 18.64 35.01 -1.04
C LEU A 254 17.69 35.00 -2.24
N TRP A 255 16.43 34.60 -2.04
CA TRP A 255 15.45 34.45 -3.10
C TRP A 255 15.29 35.69 -4.00
N PRO A 256 15.22 36.93 -3.47
CA PRO A 256 15.06 38.12 -4.31
C PRO A 256 16.23 38.36 -5.28
N GLN A 257 17.42 37.83 -5.01
CA GLN A 257 18.56 37.91 -5.92
C GLN A 257 18.59 36.75 -6.91
N LEU A 258 18.02 35.59 -6.55
CA LEU A 258 18.00 34.40 -7.39
C LEU A 258 16.98 34.47 -8.54
N ILE A 259 15.98 35.34 -8.41
CA ILE A 259 14.88 35.51 -9.40
C ILE A 259 15.06 36.71 -10.34
N GLN A 260 16.22 37.34 -10.31
CA GLN A 260 16.60 38.46 -11.21
C GLN A 260 17.12 37.97 -12.56
#